data_AF-A0A165Z6S4-F1
#
_entry.id   AF-A0A165Z6S4-F1
#
_cell.length_a   1.000
_cell.length_b   1.000
_cell.length_c   1.000
_cell.angle_alpha   90.00
_cell.angle_beta   90.00
_cell.angle_gamma   90.00
#
_symmetry.space_group_name_H-M   'P 1'
#
loop_
_entity.id
_entity.type
_entity.pdbx_description
1 polymer ?
#
loop_
_entity_poly.entity_id
_entity_poly.type
_entity_poly.pdbx_seq_one_letter_code
_entity_poly.pdbx_strand_id
1 'polypeptide(L)'
;MSYKINLCVFQTNPNAFFHIVEQTCLTKGHWSEVDGELILHMENSGTSGTLRLKSDTDEEFVLVLGIHNYKRWCDIVPDIKGDTGASLNPE
;
A
#
# COMPACT_ATOMS: atom_id res chain seq x y z
N MET A 1 6.16 14.88 14.13
CA MET A 1 5.32 15.47 13.06
C MET A 1 4.69 14.32 12.32
N SER A 2 3.35 14.29 12.23
CA SER A 2 2.61 13.26 11.52
C SER A 2 2.57 13.53 10.03
N TYR A 3 2.45 12.46 9.24
CA TYR A 3 2.34 12.50 7.79
C TYR A 3 1.10 11.74 7.34
N LYS A 4 0.58 12.13 6.17
CA LYS A 4 -0.50 11.41 5.48
C LYS A 4 -0.11 11.21 4.02
N ILE A 5 -0.43 10.04 3.48
CA ILE A 5 -0.40 9.78 2.04
C ILE A 5 -1.81 9.38 1.61
N ASN A 6 -2.30 10.11 0.63
CA ASN A 6 -3.62 10.02 0.04
C ASN A 6 -3.50 9.27 -1.29
N LEU A 7 -4.26 8.18 -1.46
CA LEU A 7 -4.15 7.27 -2.59
C LEU A 7 -5.52 7.04 -3.26
N CYS A 8 -5.57 7.32 -4.56
CA CYS A 8 -6.68 6.95 -5.43
C CYS A 8 -6.25 5.83 -6.37
N VAL A 9 -7.03 4.75 -6.42
CA VAL A 9 -6.77 3.61 -7.31
C VAL A 9 -7.58 3.77 -8.59
N PHE A 10 -6.89 3.82 -9.73
CA PHE A 10 -7.50 3.87 -11.05
C PHE A 10 -7.22 2.56 -11.79
N GLN A 11 -8.28 1.84 -12.14
CA GLN A 11 -8.20 0.63 -12.95
C GLN A 11 -8.74 0.94 -14.35
N THR A 12 -7.86 0.92 -15.34
CA THR A 12 -8.16 1.46 -16.67
C THR A 12 -8.33 0.40 -17.74
N ASN A 13 -7.85 -0.82 -17.49
CA ASN A 13 -7.99 -1.95 -18.39
C ASN A 13 -9.06 -2.92 -17.84
N PRO A 14 -10.19 -3.11 -18.54
CA PRO A 14 -11.29 -3.94 -18.04
C PRO A 14 -11.04 -5.45 -18.13
N ASN A 15 -9.88 -5.89 -18.64
CA ASN A 15 -9.56 -7.32 -18.76
C ASN A 15 -9.28 -8.00 -17.41
N ALA A 16 -9.04 -7.22 -16.36
CA ALA A 16 -8.86 -7.70 -15.00
C ALA A 16 -9.39 -6.65 -14.03
N PHE A 17 -9.78 -7.08 -12.83
CA PHE A 17 -10.17 -6.20 -11.75
C PHE A 17 -9.43 -6.57 -10.46
N PHE A 18 -8.66 -5.63 -9.93
CA PHE A 18 -7.89 -5.76 -8.70
C PHE A 18 -8.70 -5.36 -7.46
N HIS A 19 -8.57 -6.17 -6.42
CA HIS A 19 -9.12 -5.94 -5.10
C HIS A 19 -7.99 -5.82 -4.08
N ILE A 20 -8.15 -4.93 -3.10
CA ILE A 20 -7.23 -4.89 -1.95
C ILE A 20 -7.57 -6.07 -1.05
N VAL A 21 -6.58 -6.94 -0.82
CA VAL A 21 -6.72 -8.18 -0.03
C VAL A 21 -5.91 -8.13 1.26
N GLU A 22 -5.05 -7.12 1.44
CA GLU A 22 -4.27 -6.91 2.65
C GLU A 22 -3.88 -5.43 2.79
N GLN A 23 -3.88 -4.93 4.02
CA GLN A 23 -3.37 -3.62 4.39
C GLN A 23 -2.46 -3.77 5.60
N THR A 24 -1.25 -3.23 5.53
CA THR A 24 -0.33 -3.26 6.68
C THR A 24 0.32 -1.91 6.94
N CYS A 25 0.85 -1.75 8.14
CA CYS A 25 1.72 -0.65 8.51
C CYS A 25 2.86 -1.19 9.37
N LEU A 26 4.11 -0.78 9.09
CA LEU A 26 5.28 -1.32 9.78
C LEU A 26 5.25 -0.92 11.26
N THR A 27 5.10 0.38 11.55
CA THR A 27 4.89 0.90 12.92
C THR A 27 4.13 2.23 12.91
N LYS A 28 3.38 2.50 13.99
CA LYS A 28 2.81 3.82 14.33
C LYS A 28 2.06 4.49 13.17
N GLY A 29 1.20 3.72 12.53
CA GLY A 29 0.35 4.19 11.46
C GLY A 29 -0.84 3.26 11.25
N HIS A 30 -1.78 3.72 10.43
CA HIS A 30 -2.97 2.95 10.06
C HIS A 30 -3.51 3.43 8.71
N TRP A 31 -4.31 2.58 8.09
CA TRP A 31 -5.08 2.90 6.91
C TRP A 31 -6.50 3.32 7.29
N SER A 32 -7.08 4.22 6.53
CA SER A 32 -8.51 4.58 6.57
C SER A 32 -9.00 4.82 5.15
N GLU A 33 -10.32 4.77 4.95
CA GLU A 33 -10.94 5.06 3.66
C GLU A 33 -11.99 6.15 3.83
N VAL A 34 -11.99 7.14 2.94
CA VAL A 34 -12.96 8.24 2.90
C VAL A 34 -13.32 8.48 1.44
N ASP A 35 -14.61 8.38 1.09
CA ASP A 35 -15.12 8.62 -0.27
C ASP A 35 -14.39 7.84 -1.38
N GLY A 36 -13.92 6.62 -1.08
CA GLY A 36 -13.18 5.75 -2.01
C GLY A 36 -11.67 6.07 -2.12
N GLU A 37 -11.18 7.07 -1.38
CA GLU A 37 -9.76 7.37 -1.25
C GLU A 37 -9.17 6.64 -0.04
N LEU A 38 -8.01 6.02 -0.22
CA LEU A 38 -7.26 5.35 0.84
C LEU A 38 -6.24 6.32 1.44
N ILE A 39 -6.22 6.41 2.75
CA ILE A 39 -5.36 7.34 3.48
C ILE A 39 -4.46 6.54 4.43
N LEU A 40 -3.15 6.60 4.20
CA LEU A 40 -2.13 6.10 5.12
C LEU A 40 -1.75 7.21 6.09
N HIS A 41 -2.07 7.03 7.37
CA HIS A 41 -1.65 7.91 8.46
C HIS A 41 -0.38 7.37 9.11
N MET A 42 0.61 8.23 9.32
CA MET A 42 1.88 7.89 9.97
C MET A 42 2.22 8.93 11.04
N GLU A 43 2.53 8.49 12.26
CA GLU A 43 2.83 9.40 13.37
C GLU A 43 4.20 10.10 13.23
N ASN A 44 5.13 9.52 12.47
CA ASN A 44 6.49 10.03 12.25
C ASN A 44 7.07 9.61 10.87
N SER A 45 8.16 10.25 10.47
CA SER A 45 9.02 9.75 9.38
C SER A 45 9.74 8.47 9.82
N GLY A 46 10.10 7.62 8.86
CA GLY A 46 10.79 6.34 9.09
C GLY A 46 9.84 5.14 9.23
N THR A 47 8.66 5.22 8.61
CA THR A 47 7.68 4.13 8.56
C THR A 47 6.96 4.12 7.21
N SER A 48 6.18 3.07 6.97
CA SER A 48 5.50 2.77 5.71
C SER A 48 4.24 1.94 5.95
N GLY A 49 3.39 1.91 4.93
CA GLY A 49 2.26 1.00 4.82
C GLY A 49 2.23 0.31 3.47
N THR A 50 1.66 -0.88 3.44
CA THR A 50 1.49 -1.65 2.22
C THR A 50 0.02 -1.92 1.93
N LEU A 51 -0.29 -1.99 0.64
CA LEU A 51 -1.53 -2.55 0.11
C LEU A 51 -1.16 -3.74 -0.78
N ARG A 52 -1.68 -4.93 -0.48
CA ARG A 52 -1.61 -6.06 -1.42
C ARG A 52 -2.87 -6.07 -2.26
N LEU A 53 -2.70 -6.07 -3.56
CA LEU A 53 -3.77 -6.12 -4.53
C LEU A 53 -3.74 -7.47 -5.25
N LYS A 54 -4.91 -8.09 -5.39
CA LYS A 54 -5.12 -9.33 -6.12
C LYS A 54 -6.20 -9.13 -7.17
N SER A 55 -5.91 -9.52 -8.40
CA SER A 55 -6.89 -9.55 -9.49
C SER A 55 -7.79 -10.78 -9.44
N ASP A 56 -8.93 -10.67 -10.11
CA ASP A 56 -9.79 -11.79 -10.48
C ASP A 56 -9.14 -12.78 -11.48
N THR A 57 -7.98 -12.42 -12.05
CA THR A 57 -7.16 -13.27 -12.94
C THR A 57 -5.93 -13.87 -12.26
N ASP A 58 -5.87 -13.87 -10.92
CA ASP A 58 -4.77 -14.40 -10.09
C ASP A 58 -3.40 -13.67 -10.18
N GLU A 59 -3.34 -12.52 -10.85
CA GLU A 59 -2.20 -11.58 -10.72
C GLU A 59 -2.25 -10.90 -9.35
N GLU A 60 -1.10 -10.80 -8.68
CA GLU A 60 -0.95 -10.16 -7.37
C GLU A 60 0.29 -9.25 -7.33
N PHE A 61 0.18 -8.13 -6.62
CA PHE A 61 1.30 -7.23 -6.35
C PHE A 61 1.13 -6.49 -5.02
N VAL A 62 2.21 -5.94 -4.50
CA VAL A 62 2.21 -5.07 -3.32
C VAL A 62 2.63 -3.66 -3.70
N LEU A 63 1.82 -2.67 -3.31
CA LEU A 63 2.19 -1.26 -3.28
C LEU A 63 2.74 -0.92 -1.90
N VAL A 64 3.89 -0.25 -1.84
CA VAL A 64 4.50 0.26 -0.61
C VAL A 64 4.52 1.78 -0.67
N LEU A 65 4.03 2.45 0.38
CA LEU A 65 4.06 3.91 0.52
C LEU A 65 4.68 4.28 1.87
N GLY A 66 5.51 5.30 1.91
CA GLY A 66 6.10 5.74 3.18
C GLY A 66 6.78 7.09 3.16
N ILE A 67 7.34 7.42 4.33
CA ILE A 67 8.16 8.63 4.53
C ILE A 67 9.52 8.20 5.06
N HIS A 68 10.59 8.59 4.38
CA HIS A 68 11.97 8.34 4.81
C HIS A 68 12.75 9.66 4.75
N ASN A 69 13.45 9.98 5.85
CA ASN A 69 14.15 11.26 6.02
C ASN A 69 13.30 12.47 5.60
N TYR A 70 12.06 12.50 6.09
CA TYR A 70 11.08 13.58 5.87
C TYR A 70 10.64 13.76 4.41
N LYS A 71 10.91 12.79 3.53
CA LYS A 71 10.49 12.78 2.13
C LYS A 71 9.65 11.55 1.84
N ARG A 72 8.62 11.72 1.00
CA ARG A 72 7.82 10.61 0.46
C ARG A 72 8.66 9.66 -0.39
N TRP A 73 8.33 8.39 -0.31
CA TRP A 73 8.81 7.35 -1.20
C TRP A 73 7.69 6.34 -1.47
N CYS A 74 7.83 5.59 -2.56
CA CYS A 74 6.92 4.51 -2.93
C CYS A 74 7.69 3.42 -3.68
N ASP A 75 7.16 2.20 -3.64
CA ASP A 75 7.63 1.08 -4.44
C ASP A 75 6.47 0.17 -4.84
N ILE A 76 6.65 -0.63 -5.89
CA ILE A 76 5.71 -1.66 -6.34
C ILE A 76 6.48 -2.96 -6.50
N VAL A 77 6.03 -4.00 -5.81
CA VAL A 77 6.56 -5.35 -5.92
C VAL A 77 5.57 -6.21 -6.72
N PRO A 78 5.78 -6.40 -8.04
CA PRO A 78 4.94 -7.24 -8.87
C PRO A 78 5.26 -8.73 -8.67
N ASP A 79 4.42 -9.60 -9.26
CA ASP A 79 4.66 -11.04 -9.40
C ASP A 79 4.99 -11.78 -8.09
N ILE A 80 4.39 -11.34 -6.98
CA ILE A 80 4.61 -11.94 -5.65
C ILE A 80 4.07 -13.38 -5.61
N LYS A 81 4.80 -14.28 -4.95
CA LYS A 81 4.47 -15.72 -4.88
C LYS A 81 4.37 -16.21 -3.44
N GLY A 82 3.25 -15.86 -2.81
CA GLY A 82 2.97 -16.23 -1.41
C GLY A 82 3.55 -15.25 -0.39
N ASP A 83 4.33 -14.25 -0.83
CA ASP A 83 4.69 -13.11 0.01
C ASP A 83 3.45 -12.30 0.37
N THR A 84 3.48 -11.71 1.56
CA THR A 84 2.39 -10.87 2.10
C THR A 84 2.85 -9.43 2.15
N GLY A 85 1.88 -8.51 2.28
CA GLY A 85 2.19 -7.13 2.57
C GLY A 85 3.01 -6.99 3.86
N ALA A 86 2.77 -7.85 4.86
CA ALA A 86 3.49 -7.85 6.13
C ALA A 86 4.93 -8.38 6.04
N SER A 87 5.22 -9.34 5.17
CA SER A 87 6.58 -9.88 5.00
C SER A 87 7.48 -8.92 4.24
N LEU A 88 6.94 -8.17 3.28
CA LEU A 88 7.70 -7.26 2.42
C LEU A 88 7.91 -5.87 3.05
N ASN A 89 7.04 -5.42 3.95
CA ASN A 89 7.12 -4.06 4.52
C ASN A 89 8.39 -3.76 5.37
N PRO A 90 8.98 -4.74 6.09
CA PRO A 90 10.23 -4.53 6.82
C PRO A 90 11.51 -4.58 5.97
N GLU A 91 11.43 -5.02 4.71
CA GLU A 91 12.58 -5.18 3.79
C GLU A 91 13.02 -3.85 3.16
#